data_AF-A0A7R8ZH95-F1
#
_entry.id   AF-A0A7R8ZH95-F1
#
_cell.length_a   1.000
_cell.length_b   1.000
_cell.length_c   1.000
_cell.angle_alpha   90.00
_cell.angle_beta   90.00
_cell.angle_gamma   90.00
#
_symmetry.space_group_name_H-M   'P 1'
#
loop_
_entity.id
_entity.type
_entity.pdbx_description
1 polymer ?
#
loop_
_entity_poly.entity_id
_entity_poly.type
_entity_poly.pdbx_seq_one_letter_code
_entity_poly.pdbx_strand_id
1 'polypeptide(L)'
;SWNILARQELEASLKVQLNTGVARNVILFVGDGMGPNTVTATRIYKAQEGGKLAFEDFPHVGLLKTYSADKQVPDSAATATAMFSGVKSNYKTGGVDQTVQLDDCEASLKPEARLKSFVDWAILAGKDTGNEEISLIHE
;
A
#
# COMPACT_ATOMS: atom_id res chain seq x y z
N SER A 1 9.27 33.63 -2.82
CA SER A 1 10.69 33.42 -2.44
C SER A 1 10.79 32.12 -1.67
N TRP A 2 11.82 31.32 -1.93
CA TRP A 2 12.07 30.03 -1.26
C TRP A 2 12.09 30.12 0.27
N ASN A 3 12.61 31.21 0.83
CA ASN A 3 12.65 31.41 2.28
C ASN A 3 11.27 31.51 2.93
N ILE A 4 10.28 32.04 2.21
CA ILE A 4 8.91 32.16 2.73
C ILE A 4 8.25 30.78 2.74
N LEU A 5 8.38 30.02 1.64
CA LEU A 5 7.84 28.67 1.52
C LEU A 5 8.43 27.73 2.59
N ALA A 6 9.75 27.74 2.76
CA ALA A 6 10.42 26.91 3.76
C ALA A 6 9.96 27.22 5.19
N ARG A 7 9.75 28.51 5.53
CA ARG A 7 9.21 28.91 6.84
C ARG A 7 7.78 28.40 7.04
N GLN A 8 6.94 28.51 6.01
CA GLN A 8 5.56 28.01 6.07
C GLN A 8 5.51 26.49 6.27
N GLU A 9 6.33 25.72 5.55
CA GLU A 9 6.40 24.26 5.70
C GLU A 9 6.95 23.84 7.06
N LEU A 10 7.96 24.54 7.59
CA LEU A 10 8.48 24.30 8.93
C LEU A 10 7.42 24.58 10.01
N GLU A 11 6.73 25.71 9.92
CA GLU A 11 5.65 26.06 10.85
C GLU A 11 4.49 25.07 10.79
N ALA A 12 4.15 24.56 9.60
CA ALA A 12 3.16 23.51 9.43
C ALA A 12 3.61 22.19 10.08
N SER A 13 4.88 21.80 9.87
CA SER A 13 5.47 20.58 10.43
C SER A 13 5.49 20.60 11.96
N LEU A 14 5.81 21.75 12.57
CA LEU A 14 5.82 21.92 14.03
C LEU A 14 4.42 21.84 14.66
N LYS A 15 3.35 22.04 13.87
CA LYS A 15 1.96 21.96 14.33
C LYS A 15 1.37 20.55 14.22
N VAL A 16 2.06 19.60 13.59
CA VAL A 16 1.58 18.21 13.48
C VAL A 16 1.44 17.60 14.87
N GLN A 17 0.24 17.14 15.19
CA GLN A 17 -0.06 16.43 16.44
C GLN A 17 -0.26 14.95 16.16
N LEU A 18 0.37 14.08 16.96
CA LEU A 18 0.20 12.64 16.82
C LEU A 18 -1.19 12.21 17.27
N ASN A 19 -1.92 11.51 16.41
CA ASN A 19 -3.15 10.84 16.79
C ASN A 19 -2.82 9.48 17.43
N THR A 20 -2.95 9.39 18.75
CA THR A 20 -2.71 8.15 19.52
C THR A 20 -3.98 7.35 19.78
N GLY A 21 -5.13 7.80 19.26
CA GLY A 21 -6.40 7.10 19.37
C GLY A 21 -6.45 5.83 18.51
N VAL A 22 -7.30 4.88 18.92
CA VAL A 22 -7.56 3.68 18.11
C VAL A 22 -8.36 4.07 16.87
N ALA A 23 -7.86 3.70 15.69
CA ALA A 23 -8.53 3.96 14.43
C ALA A 23 -9.87 3.20 14.36
N ARG A 24 -10.96 3.93 14.11
CA ARG A 24 -12.29 3.33 13.91
C ARG A 24 -12.42 2.70 12.52
N ASN A 25 -11.85 3.39 11.53
CA ASN A 25 -11.90 3.07 10.11
C ASN A 25 -10.46 3.01 9.56
N VAL A 26 -10.21 2.11 8.62
CA VAL A 26 -8.96 1.99 7.89
C VAL A 26 -9.29 1.99 6.40
N ILE A 27 -8.62 2.87 5.64
CA ILE A 27 -8.73 2.94 4.19
C ILE A 27 -7.33 2.77 3.61
N LEU A 28 -7.17 1.79 2.72
CA LEU A 28 -5.91 1.52 2.03
C LEU A 28 -6.07 1.83 0.54
N PHE A 29 -5.37 2.86 0.06
CA PHE A 29 -5.28 3.17 -1.37
C PHE A 29 -4.04 2.48 -1.96
N VAL A 30 -4.23 1.64 -2.97
CA VAL A 30 -3.13 0.96 -3.67
C VAL A 30 -3.07 1.51 -5.10
N GLY A 31 -2.01 2.25 -5.41
CA GLY A 31 -1.69 2.60 -6.80
C GLY A 31 -0.80 1.51 -7.40
N ASP A 32 -1.38 0.55 -8.12
CA ASP A 32 -0.59 -0.51 -8.78
C ASP A 32 0.39 0.11 -9.78
N GLY A 33 1.66 -0.27 -9.71
CA GLY A 33 2.75 0.31 -10.51
C GLY A 33 3.10 1.78 -10.19
N MET A 34 2.54 2.39 -9.14
CA MET A 34 2.73 3.82 -8.83
C MET A 34 4.01 4.09 -8.03
N GLY A 35 5.17 3.97 -8.71
CA GLY A 35 6.47 4.35 -8.16
C GLY A 35 6.67 5.88 -8.04
N PRO A 36 7.77 6.34 -7.43
CA PRO A 36 8.04 7.78 -7.21
C PRO A 36 8.12 8.59 -8.52
N ASN A 37 8.59 7.98 -9.60
CA ASN A 37 8.63 8.60 -10.92
C ASN A 37 7.21 8.83 -11.47
N THR A 38 6.34 7.82 -11.34
CA THR A 38 4.92 7.92 -11.72
C THR A 38 4.23 9.02 -10.92
N VAL A 39 4.41 9.05 -9.59
CA VAL A 39 3.88 10.11 -8.72
C VAL A 39 4.31 11.50 -9.19
N THR A 40 5.60 11.68 -9.48
CA THR A 40 6.14 12.97 -9.92
C THR A 40 5.59 13.37 -11.30
N ALA A 41 5.52 12.43 -12.25
CA ALA A 41 4.94 12.69 -13.56
C ALA A 41 3.45 13.09 -13.45
N THR A 42 2.68 12.39 -12.61
CA THR A 42 1.27 12.72 -12.35
C THR A 42 1.12 14.08 -11.68
N ARG A 43 1.99 14.45 -10.72
CA ARG A 43 2.00 15.77 -10.10
C ARG A 43 2.23 16.87 -11.13
N ILE A 44 3.25 16.73 -11.97
CA ILE A 44 3.55 17.70 -13.04
C ILE A 44 2.37 17.81 -14.00
N TYR A 45 1.81 16.68 -14.43
CA TYR A 45 0.67 16.66 -15.35
C TYR A 45 -0.57 17.36 -14.76
N LYS A 46 -0.93 17.05 -13.51
CA LYS A 46 -2.17 17.52 -12.88
C LYS A 46 -2.07 18.92 -12.26
N ALA A 47 -0.92 19.23 -11.67
CA ALA A 47 -0.75 20.39 -10.78
C ALA A 47 0.48 21.24 -11.12
N GLN A 48 1.17 20.96 -12.23
CA GLN A 48 2.43 21.59 -12.64
C GLN A 48 3.57 21.33 -11.64
N GLU A 49 4.75 21.88 -11.91
CA GLU A 49 5.97 21.59 -11.14
C GLU A 49 5.89 22.01 -9.66
N GLY A 50 5.12 23.06 -9.36
CA GLY A 50 4.97 23.61 -7.99
C GLY A 50 3.76 23.09 -7.22
N GLY A 51 2.95 22.21 -7.81
CA GLY A 51 1.74 21.68 -7.19
C GLY A 51 1.97 20.47 -6.30
N LYS A 52 0.91 19.99 -5.66
CA LYS A 52 0.89 18.76 -4.85
C LYS A 52 -0.32 17.89 -5.24
N LEU A 53 -0.17 16.58 -5.20
CA LEU A 53 -1.28 15.62 -5.20
C LEU A 53 -1.87 15.54 -3.78
N ALA A 54 -3.13 15.16 -3.66
CA ALA A 54 -3.84 15.18 -2.37
C ALA A 54 -3.17 14.37 -1.26
N PHE A 55 -2.52 13.25 -1.59
CA PHE A 55 -1.81 12.42 -0.62
C PHE A 55 -0.43 12.97 -0.22
N GLU A 56 0.08 14.00 -0.92
CA GLU A 56 1.37 14.63 -0.59
C GLU A 56 1.24 15.67 0.53
N ASP A 57 0.00 16.03 0.88
CA ASP A 57 -0.31 16.81 2.08
C ASP A 57 -0.43 15.92 3.34
N PHE A 58 -0.28 14.59 3.21
CA PHE A 58 -0.27 13.70 4.37
C PHE A 58 0.95 13.99 5.25
N PRO A 59 0.79 14.02 6.58
CA PRO A 59 1.87 14.42 7.50
C PRO A 59 2.97 13.37 7.66
N HIS A 60 2.78 12.17 7.10
CA HIS A 60 3.68 11.04 7.24
C HIS A 60 3.95 10.39 5.89
N VAL A 61 5.23 10.12 5.62
CA VAL A 61 5.70 9.41 4.45
C VAL A 61 6.68 8.31 4.87
N GLY A 62 6.60 7.16 4.21
CA GLY A 62 7.48 6.02 4.44
C GLY A 62 7.90 5.39 3.13
N LEU A 63 9.08 4.77 3.11
CA LEU A 63 9.57 3.98 2.00
C LEU A 63 9.40 2.50 2.29
N LEU A 64 8.83 1.76 1.33
CA LEU A 64 8.54 0.34 1.44
C LEU A 64 9.48 -0.47 0.54
N LYS A 65 10.08 -1.53 1.10
CA LYS A 65 10.89 -2.50 0.34
C LYS A 65 10.00 -3.60 -0.23
N THR A 66 9.78 -3.59 -1.54
CA THR A 66 8.72 -4.36 -2.20
C THR A 66 9.10 -5.78 -2.62
N TYR A 67 10.37 -6.21 -2.53
CA TYR A 67 10.80 -7.58 -2.91
C TYR A 67 9.87 -8.68 -2.35
N SER A 68 9.57 -9.72 -3.14
CA SER A 68 8.84 -10.91 -2.68
C SER A 68 9.77 -11.83 -1.88
N ALA A 69 9.26 -12.93 -1.31
CA ALA A 69 10.10 -13.86 -0.56
C ALA A 69 11.24 -14.48 -1.40
N ASP A 70 11.05 -14.59 -2.72
CA ASP A 70 11.93 -15.30 -3.65
C ASP A 70 12.43 -14.44 -4.84
N LYS A 71 11.93 -13.22 -5.05
CA LYS A 71 12.33 -12.31 -6.13
C LYS A 71 12.58 -10.88 -5.65
N GLN A 72 13.59 -10.25 -6.24
CA GLN A 72 13.90 -8.83 -6.00
C GLN A 72 12.85 -7.90 -6.62
N VAL A 73 12.35 -8.25 -7.81
CA VAL A 73 11.24 -7.56 -8.47
C VAL A 73 9.97 -8.41 -8.24
N PRO A 74 9.01 -7.92 -7.44
CA PRO A 74 7.79 -8.66 -7.12
C PRO A 74 6.72 -8.53 -8.22
N ASP A 75 5.60 -9.24 -8.08
CA ASP A 75 4.36 -9.03 -8.81
C ASP A 75 3.24 -8.48 -7.91
N SER A 76 2.09 -8.15 -8.51
CA SER A 76 0.92 -7.62 -7.79
C SER A 76 0.36 -8.61 -6.76
N ALA A 77 0.39 -9.93 -7.00
CA ALA A 77 -0.17 -10.89 -6.04
C ALA A 77 0.68 -11.00 -4.77
N ALA A 78 2.01 -11.06 -4.91
CA ALA A 78 2.91 -11.13 -3.77
C ALA A 78 2.92 -9.83 -2.94
N THR A 79 2.88 -8.68 -3.61
CA THR A 79 2.82 -7.38 -2.92
C THR A 79 1.47 -7.15 -2.24
N ALA A 80 0.35 -7.53 -2.86
CA ALA A 80 -0.96 -7.49 -2.23
C ALA A 80 -0.99 -8.38 -0.99
N THR A 81 -0.47 -9.60 -1.07
CA THR A 81 -0.37 -10.50 0.10
C THR A 81 0.41 -9.84 1.23
N ALA A 82 1.56 -9.24 0.95
CA ALA A 82 2.35 -8.54 1.96
C ALA A 82 1.63 -7.34 2.57
N MET A 83 0.97 -6.50 1.77
CA MET A 83 0.25 -5.32 2.24
C MET A 83 -0.97 -5.68 3.09
N PHE A 84 -1.69 -6.73 2.72
CA PHE A 84 -2.94 -7.09 3.38
C PHE A 84 -2.75 -8.02 4.58
N SER A 85 -1.78 -8.94 4.55
CA SER A 85 -1.54 -9.91 5.62
C SER A 85 -0.34 -9.59 6.52
N GLY A 86 0.57 -8.72 6.07
CA GLY A 86 1.84 -8.46 6.74
C GLY A 86 2.92 -9.53 6.50
N VAL A 87 2.66 -10.54 5.67
CA VAL A 87 3.60 -11.62 5.36
C VAL A 87 3.96 -11.61 3.88
N LYS A 88 5.26 -11.67 3.56
CA LYS A 88 5.74 -11.79 2.18
C LYS A 88 5.52 -13.21 1.66
N SER A 89 4.96 -13.32 0.46
CA SER A 89 4.77 -14.58 -0.26
C SER A 89 5.73 -14.70 -1.45
N ASN A 90 5.71 -15.85 -2.10
CA ASN A 90 6.49 -16.07 -3.33
C ASN A 90 5.85 -15.35 -4.52
N TYR A 91 6.67 -15.02 -5.52
CA TYR A 91 6.24 -14.41 -6.76
C TYR A 91 5.11 -15.21 -7.41
N LYS A 92 4.06 -14.50 -7.88
CA LYS A 92 2.82 -15.07 -8.45
C LYS A 92 1.99 -15.94 -7.50
N THR A 93 2.20 -15.84 -6.18
CA THR A 93 1.35 -16.50 -5.18
C THR A 93 0.58 -15.47 -4.36
N GLY A 94 -0.67 -15.79 -4.01
CA GLY A 94 -1.60 -14.88 -3.33
C GLY A 94 -2.29 -15.53 -2.14
N GLY A 95 -2.39 -14.81 -1.01
CA GLY A 95 -3.14 -15.26 0.18
C GLY A 95 -2.51 -16.43 0.94
N VAL A 96 -1.28 -16.80 0.59
CA VAL A 96 -0.51 -17.88 1.20
C VAL A 96 0.90 -17.43 1.57
N ASP A 97 1.53 -18.11 2.52
CA ASP A 97 2.91 -17.83 2.89
C ASP A 97 3.94 -18.37 1.88
N GLN A 98 5.21 -18.09 2.16
CA GLN A 98 6.35 -18.48 1.31
C GLN A 98 6.61 -20.00 1.23
N THR A 99 5.88 -20.83 1.97
CA THR A 99 6.02 -22.30 1.88
C THR A 99 5.33 -22.87 0.65
N VAL A 100 4.40 -22.13 0.04
CA VAL A 100 3.68 -22.52 -1.18
C VAL A 100 4.46 -22.08 -2.42
N GLN A 101 4.83 -23.05 -3.26
CA GLN A 101 5.47 -22.77 -4.54
C GLN A 101 4.43 -22.37 -5.59
N LEU A 102 4.88 -21.65 -6.63
CA LEU A 102 4.04 -21.37 -7.79
C LEU A 102 3.51 -22.69 -8.38
N ASP A 103 2.21 -22.71 -8.70
CA ASP A 103 1.47 -23.84 -9.27
C ASP A 103 1.31 -25.06 -8.33
N ASP A 104 1.64 -24.96 -7.03
CA ASP A 104 1.41 -26.02 -6.05
C ASP A 104 0.04 -25.87 -5.35
N CYS A 105 -0.99 -26.45 -5.99
CA CYS A 105 -2.35 -26.43 -5.45
C CYS A 105 -2.45 -27.11 -4.08
N GLU A 106 -1.86 -28.30 -3.92
CA GLU A 106 -1.97 -29.09 -2.68
C GLU A 106 -1.36 -28.36 -1.48
N ALA A 107 -0.21 -27.71 -1.66
CA ALA A 107 0.38 -26.87 -0.61
C ALA A 107 -0.52 -25.68 -0.25
N SER A 108 -1.19 -25.06 -1.23
CA SER A 108 -2.09 -23.91 -1.00
C SER A 108 -3.37 -24.25 -0.19
N LEU A 109 -3.74 -25.53 -0.16
CA LEU A 109 -4.90 -26.00 0.60
C LEU A 109 -4.62 -26.19 2.09
N LYS A 110 -3.34 -26.24 2.49
CA LYS A 110 -2.94 -26.42 3.88
C LYS A 110 -3.36 -25.23 4.74
N PRO A 111 -4.10 -25.43 5.84
CA PRO A 111 -4.56 -24.34 6.70
C PRO A 111 -3.43 -23.45 7.21
N GLU A 112 -2.30 -24.05 7.57
CA GLU A 112 -1.09 -23.38 8.06
C GLU A 112 -0.42 -22.46 7.03
N ALA A 113 -0.61 -22.71 5.74
CA ALA A 113 -0.07 -21.86 4.68
C ALA A 113 -0.97 -20.65 4.37
N ARG A 114 -2.24 -20.66 4.80
CA ARG A 114 -3.22 -19.62 4.46
C ARG A 114 -3.13 -18.44 5.40
N LEU A 115 -3.01 -17.24 4.83
CA LEU A 115 -2.83 -16.01 5.58
C LEU A 115 -4.17 -15.27 5.77
N LYS A 116 -4.35 -14.66 6.95
CA LYS A 116 -5.45 -13.73 7.19
C LYS A 116 -5.02 -12.31 6.83
N SER A 117 -5.84 -11.63 6.05
CA SER A 117 -5.71 -10.21 5.75
C SER A 117 -6.28 -9.33 6.87
N PHE A 118 -5.91 -8.04 6.93
CA PHE A 118 -6.55 -7.07 7.82
C PHE A 118 -8.06 -6.92 7.56
N VAL A 119 -8.53 -7.27 6.35
CA VAL A 119 -9.96 -7.34 6.01
C VAL A 119 -10.62 -8.50 6.75
N ASP A 120 -10.00 -9.69 6.77
CA ASP A 120 -10.49 -10.83 7.56
C ASP A 120 -10.56 -10.47 9.05
N TRP A 121 -9.54 -9.78 9.57
CA TRP A 121 -9.53 -9.29 10.95
C TRP A 121 -10.65 -8.27 11.22
N ALA A 122 -10.97 -7.41 10.25
CA ALA A 122 -12.08 -6.46 10.36
C ALA A 122 -13.44 -7.17 10.41
N ILE A 123 -13.66 -8.16 9.53
CA ILE A 123 -14.88 -8.98 9.51
C ILE A 123 -15.03 -9.73 10.84
N LEU A 124 -13.96 -10.36 11.34
CA LEU A 124 -13.97 -11.07 12.62
C LEU A 124 -14.25 -10.13 13.82
N ALA A 125 -13.90 -8.85 13.69
CA ALA A 125 -14.23 -7.82 14.66
C ALA A 125 -15.64 -7.21 14.49
N GLY A 126 -16.45 -7.73 13.57
CA GLY A 126 -17.81 -7.23 13.29
C GLY A 126 -17.84 -5.88 12.59
N LYS A 127 -16.79 -5.52 11.84
CA LYS A 127 -16.73 -4.28 11.04
C LYS A 127 -17.20 -4.54 9.61
N ASP A 128 -17.78 -3.50 9.02
CA ASP A 128 -18.09 -3.49 7.60
C ASP A 128 -16.82 -3.39 6.76
N THR A 129 -16.81 -4.07 5.62
CA THR A 129 -15.69 -4.09 4.68
C THR A 129 -16.19 -3.90 3.25
N GLY A 130 -15.40 -3.22 2.42
CA GLY A 130 -15.69 -3.05 1.01
C GLY A 130 -14.40 -2.89 0.20
N ASN A 131 -14.48 -3.24 -1.07
CA ASN A 131 -13.41 -3.08 -2.05
C ASN A 131 -13.95 -2.38 -3.29
N GLU A 132 -13.21 -1.40 -3.79
CA GLU A 132 -13.47 -0.75 -5.08
C GLU A 132 -12.19 -0.82 -5.92
N GLU A 133 -12.33 -1.29 -7.14
CA GLU A 133 -11.22 -1.44 -8.08
C GLU A 133 -11.58 -0.73 -9.40
N ILE A 134 -10.62 0.04 -9.92
CA ILE A 134 -10.74 0.65 -11.25
C ILE A 134 -9.56 0.12 -12.07
N SER A 135 -9.84 -0.88 -12.89
CA SER A 135 -8.89 -1.44 -13.84
C SER A 135 -9.20 -0.91 -15.24
N LEU A 136 -8.27 -0.15 -15.82
CA LEU A 136 -8.35 0.25 -17.22
C LEU A 136 -8.04 -0.98 -18.07
N ILE A 137 -9.08 -1.64 -18.56
CA ILE A 137 -8.96 -2.68 -19.58
C ILE A 137 -8.51 -1.96 -20.86
N HIS A 138 -7.23 -2.07 -21.22
CA HIS A 138 -6.82 -1.89 -22.62
C HIS A 138 -6.79 -3.29 -23.22
N GLU A 139 -7.72 -3.55 -24.15
CA GLU A 139 -7.66 -4.66 -25.11
C GLU A 139 -6.50 -4.46 -26.09
#